data_AF-A0AA90NIK6-F1
#
_entry.id   AF-A0AA90NIK6-F1
#
_cell.length_a   1.000
_cell.length_b   1.000
_cell.length_c   1.000
_cell.angle_alpha   90.00
_cell.angle_beta   90.00
_cell.angle_gamma   90.00
#
_symmetry.space_group_name_H-M   'P 1'
#
loop_
_entity.id
_entity.type
_entity.pdbx_description
1 polymer ?
#
loop_
_entity_poly.entity_id
_entity_poly.type
_entity_poly.pdbx_seq_one_letter_code
_entity_poly.pdbx_strand_id
1 'polypeptide(L)' 'MTITYQQLAYEQRCQISGWLLNDQERLISYASIYLHIWANKQAVGDLYMYLRRPRAKSMASSR' A
#
# COMPACT_ATOMS: atom_id res chain seq x y z
N MET A 1 7.21 6.96 14.68
CA MET A 1 7.69 6.00 13.64
C MET A 1 7.29 6.54 12.28
N THR A 2 8.16 7.34 11.67
CA THR A 2 7.92 7.98 10.37
C THR A 2 8.57 7.10 9.33
N ILE A 3 7.82 6.16 8.75
CA ILE A 3 8.32 5.38 7.61
C ILE A 3 8.52 6.40 6.49
N THR A 4 9.77 6.75 6.21
CA THR A 4 10.07 7.60 5.06
C THR A 4 9.85 6.76 3.82
N TYR A 5 9.07 7.26 2.86
CA TYR A 5 8.67 6.51 1.66
C TYR A 5 9.86 5.94 0.86
N GLN A 6 11.06 6.51 1.05
CA GLN A 6 12.32 6.02 0.50
C GLN A 6 12.84 4.71 1.12
N GLN A 7 12.33 4.27 2.27
CA GLN A 7 12.76 3.04 2.94
C GLN A 7 11.83 1.84 2.69
N LEU A 8 10.81 1.96 1.83
CA LEU A 8 9.99 0.81 1.45
C LEU A 8 10.85 -0.24 0.72
N ALA A 9 10.90 -1.44 1.29
CA ALA A 9 11.56 -2.57 0.66
C ALA A 9 10.95 -2.83 -0.73
N TYR A 10 11.76 -3.28 -1.69
CA TYR A 10 11.30 -3.57 -3.05
C TYR A 10 10.08 -4.51 -3.06
N GLU A 11 10.10 -5.50 -2.16
CA GLU A 11 8.99 -6.45 -1.97
C GLU A 11 7.68 -5.77 -1.56
N GLN A 12 7.74 -4.77 -0.68
CA GLN A 12 6.55 -4.02 -0.27
C GLN A 12 5.97 -3.20 -1.42
N ARG A 13 6.83 -2.63 -2.28
CA ARG A 13 6.38 -1.89 -3.46
C ARG A 13 5.61 -2.79 -4.44
N CYS A 14 6.10 -4.01 -4.66
CA CYS A 14 5.41 -5.00 -5.50
C CYS A 14 4.08 -5.46 -4.91
N GLN A 15 3.99 -5.62 -3.59
CA GLN A 15 2.72 -5.98 -2.93
C GLN A 15 1.67 -4.87 -3.08
N ILE A 16 2.08 -3.61 -2.91
CA ILE A 16 1.19 -2.45 -3.02
C ILE A 16 0.72 -2.24 -4.46
N SER A 17 1.62 -2.37 -5.45
CA SER A 17 1.25 -2.23 -6.86
C SER A 17 0.32 -3.35 -7.33
N GLY A 18 0.56 -4.59 -6.89
CA GLY A 18 -0.32 -5.72 -7.18
C GLY A 18 -1.71 -5.57 -6.57
N TRP A 19 -1.80 -5.07 -5.33
CA TRP A 19 -3.09 -4.80 -4.68
C TRP A 19 -3.87 -3.69 -5.39
N LEU A 20 -3.22 -2.56 -5.73
CA LEU A 20 -3.87 -1.46 -6.45
C LEU A 20 -4.35 -1.86 -7.84
N LEU A 21 -3.63 -2.75 -8.51
CA LEU A 21 -4.06 -3.33 -9.77
C LEU A 21 -5.29 -4.24 -9.58
N ASN A 22 -5.33 -5.04 -8.52
CA ASN A 22 -6.44 -5.97 -8.30
C ASN A 22 -7.71 -5.29 -7.76
N ASP A 23 -7.57 -4.27 -6.91
CA ASP A 23 -8.68 -3.59 -6.24
C ASP A 23 -9.24 -2.42 -7.06
N GLN A 24 -8.34 -1.66 -7.70
CA GLN A 24 -8.70 -0.43 -8.42
C GLN A 24 -8.41 -0.49 -9.93
N GLU A 25 -7.98 -1.65 -10.46
CA GLU A 25 -7.55 -1.82 -11.85
C GLU A 25 -6.50 -0.78 -12.29
N ARG A 26 -5.74 -0.25 -11.32
CA ARG A 26 -4.79 0.84 -11.54
C ARG A 26 -3.36 0.30 -11.56
N LEU A 27 -2.78 0.33 -12.75
CA LEU A 27 -1.35 0.09 -12.91
C LEU A 27 -0.59 1.37 -12.56
N ILE A 28 0.14 1.33 -11.44
CA ILE A 28 0.87 2.50 -10.93
C ILE A 28 2.38 2.29 -11.01
N SER A 29 3.09 3.35 -11.37
CA SER A 29 4.55 3.35 -11.38
C SER A 29 5.12 3.36 -9.96
N TYR A 30 6.30 2.76 -9.78
CA TYR A 30 7.01 2.76 -8.49
C TYR A 30 7.25 4.17 -7.94
N ALA A 31 7.49 5.13 -8.83
CA ALA A 31 7.64 6.54 -8.49
C ALA A 31 6.34 7.16 -7.95
N SER A 32 5.18 6.62 -8.27
CA SER A 32 3.87 7.17 -7.89
C SER A 32 3.24 6.45 -6.69
N ILE A 33 3.78 5.30 -6.26
CA ILE A 33 3.31 4.51 -5.10
C ILE A 33 3.09 5.39 -3.85
N TYR A 34 4.00 6.33 -3.58
CA TYR A 34 3.90 7.19 -2.39
C TYR A 34 2.64 8.07 -2.40
N LEU A 35 2.18 8.52 -3.57
CA LEU A 35 0.97 9.34 -3.71
C LEU A 35 -0.27 8.55 -3.32
N HIS A 36 -0.32 7.28 -3.72
CA HIS A 36 -1.44 6.38 -3.39
C HIS A 36 -1.46 6.03 -1.91
N ILE A 37 -0.30 5.72 -1.32
CA ILE A 37 -0.20 5.48 0.13
C ILE A 37 -0.59 6.74 0.89
N TRP A 38 -0.17 7.92 0.44
CA TRP A 38 -0.51 9.19 1.10
C TRP A 38 -2.00 9.50 1.00
N ALA A 39 -2.61 9.33 -0.18
CA ALA A 39 -4.04 9.49 -0.36
C ALA A 39 -4.84 8.50 0.51
N ASN A 40 -4.41 7.23 0.57
CA ASN A 40 -5.04 6.22 1.41
C ASN A 40 -4.84 6.50 2.91
N LYS A 41 -3.69 7.04 3.31
CA LYS A 41 -3.43 7.49 4.69
C LYS A 41 -4.39 8.61 5.10
N GLN A 42 -4.63 9.59 4.22
CA GLN A 42 -5.58 10.68 4.49
C GLN A 42 -7.02 10.14 4.61
N ALA A 43 -7.36 9.14 3.82
CA ALA A 43 -8.65 8.46 3.87
C ALA A 43 -8.77 7.45 5.03
N VAL A 44 -7.73 7.26 5.85
CA VAL A 44 -7.65 6.20 6.88
C VAL A 44 -7.95 4.81 6.28
N GLY A 45 -7.54 4.60 5.03
CA GLY A 45 -7.86 3.42 4.26
C GLY A 45 -7.07 2.17 4.67
N ASP A 46 -7.54 1.03 4.17
CA ASP A 46 -7.02 -0.30 4.52
C ASP A 46 -5.54 -0.50 4.16
N LEU A 47 -5.07 0.11 3.07
CA LEU A 47 -3.66 0.02 2.65
C LEU A 47 -2.73 0.67 3.68
N TYR A 48 -3.10 1.84 4.21
CA TYR A 48 -2.34 2.50 5.27
C TYR A 48 -2.38 1.70 6.59
N MET A 49 -3.54 1.13 6.93
CA MET A 49 -3.68 0.25 8.10
C MET A 49 -2.83 -1.01 7.99
N TYR A 50 -2.77 -1.60 6.80
CA TYR A 50 -1.95 -2.78 6.51
C TYR A 50 -0.45 -2.47 6.65
N LEU A 51 0.01 -1.34 6.09
CA LEU A 51 1.40 -0.89 6.21
C LEU A 51 1.79 -0.51 7.64
N ARG A 52 0.82 -0.07 8.45
CA ARG A 52 1.03 0.31 9.86
C ARG A 52 1.18 -0.90 10.79
N ARG A 53 0.69 -2.09 10.40
CA ARG A 53 0.76 -3.29 11.25
C ARG A 53 2.08 -4.03 11.01
N PRO A 54 2.90 -4.29 12.05
CA PRO A 54 4.05 -5.17 11.93
C PRO A 54 3.54 -6.61 11.72
N ARG A 55 3.56 -7.05 10.45
CA ARG A 55 3.43 -8.44 9.98
C ARG A 55 2.40 -9.29 10.76
N ALA A 56 1.12 -9.12 10.45
CA ALA A 56 0.09 -10.14 10.74
C ALA A 56 -0.90 -10.28 9.57
N LYS A 57 -0.90 -11.51 9.03
CA LYS A 57 -1.71 -12.15 8.00
C LYS A 57 -3.03 -11.51 7.54
N SER A 58 -3.25 -11.72 6.24
CA SER A 58 -4.54 -11.94 5.55
C SER A 58 -5.33 -10.71 5.12
N MET A 59 -5.10 -10.24 3.89
CA MET A 59 -6.10 -9.47 3.14
C MET A 59 -7.06 -10.47 2.48
N ALA A 60 -8.11 -10.83 3.22
CA ALA A 60 -9.30 -11.43 2.63
C ALA A 60 -10.09 -10.28 1.97
N SER A 61 -10.16 -10.31 0.65
CA SER A 61 -11.09 -9.51 -0.14
C SER A 61 -12.50 -9.71 0.41
N SER A 62 -13.04 -8.65 1.03
CA SER A 62 -14.48 -8.58 1.30
C SER A 62 -15.12 -7.94 0.07
N ARG A 63 -15.94 -8.76 -0.59
CA ARG A 63 -16.86 -8.38 -1.67
C ARG A 63 -17.80 -7.27 -1.25
#